data_AF-A0A0J8GBK9-F1
#
_entry.id   AF-A0A0J8GBK9-F1
#
_cell.length_a   1.000
_cell.length_b   1.000
_cell.length_c   1.000
_cell.angle_alpha   90.00
_cell.angle_beta   90.00
_cell.angle_gamma   90.00
#
_symmetry.space_group_name_H-M   'P 1'
#
loop_
_entity.id
_entity.type
_entity.pdbx_description
1 polymer ?
#
loop_
_entity_poly.entity_id
_entity_poly.type
_entity_poly.pdbx_seq_one_letter_code
_entity_poly.pdbx_strand_id
1 'polypeptide(L)'
;MIIEGICKVYSEIGMEYQYGEFYVERDYLVFEQNYSYGLGKRHTYPLISLRNIALIPEKGSMYLTFSCENTRFEITDHANELKPFADELRAERYDVPPQQANRRNKYTPHHHYVFAK
;
A
#
# COMPACT_ATOMS: atom_id res chain seq x y z
N MET A 1 -14.05 0.31 -2.07
CA MET A 1 -14.24 -1.16 -2.19
C MET A 1 -13.42 -1.87 -1.10
N ILE A 2 -13.84 -3.03 -0.59
CA ILE A 2 -13.05 -3.82 0.39
C ILE A 2 -12.77 -5.21 -0.22
N ILE A 3 -11.51 -5.64 -0.19
CA ILE A 3 -11.05 -6.96 -0.63
C ILE A 3 -10.40 -7.66 0.56
N GLU A 4 -10.93 -8.81 0.94
CA GLU A 4 -10.26 -9.70 1.89
C GLU A 4 -9.27 -10.57 1.13
N GLY A 5 -8.10 -10.84 1.71
CA GLY A 5 -7.14 -11.69 1.02
C GLY A 5 -5.87 -11.98 1.79
N ILE A 6 -5.15 -12.98 1.27
CA ILE A 6 -3.79 -13.26 1.70
C ILE A 6 -2.86 -12.36 0.91
N CYS A 7 -2.09 -11.55 1.63
CA CYS A 7 -1.03 -10.76 1.08
C CYS A 7 0.33 -11.35 1.42
N LYS A 8 1.14 -11.55 0.39
CA LYS A 8 2.55 -11.88 0.54
C LYS A 8 3.36 -10.60 0.67
N VAL A 9 3.93 -10.39 1.85
CA VAL A 9 4.73 -9.21 2.18
C VAL A 9 6.20 -9.59 2.08
N TYR A 10 6.92 -9.01 1.12
CA TYR A 10 8.36 -9.17 1.02
C TYR A 10 9.05 -8.00 1.72
N SER A 11 9.90 -8.29 2.71
CA SER A 11 10.72 -7.35 3.46
C SER A 11 12.20 -7.73 3.40
N GLU A 12 13.10 -6.89 3.91
CA GLU A 12 14.54 -7.18 3.97
C GLU A 12 14.88 -8.42 4.83
N ILE A 13 14.00 -8.77 5.77
CA ILE A 13 14.20 -9.87 6.74
C ILE A 13 13.63 -11.20 6.19
N GLY A 14 12.76 -11.15 5.18
CA GLY A 14 12.16 -12.34 4.60
C GLY A 14 10.78 -12.08 3.99
N MET A 15 10.07 -13.17 3.73
CA MET A 15 8.72 -13.16 3.18
C MET A 15 7.72 -13.69 4.20
N GLU A 16 6.64 -12.94 4.40
CA GLU A 16 5.56 -13.29 5.33
C GLU A 16 4.22 -13.32 4.61
N TYR A 17 3.37 -14.28 4.99
CA TYR A 17 1.98 -14.30 4.58
C TYR A 17 1.13 -13.62 5.63
N GLN A 18 0.41 -12.59 5.22
CA GLN A 18 -0.42 -11.77 6.07
C GLN A 18 -1.85 -11.78 5.53
N TYR A 19 -2.79 -12.29 6.30
CA TYR A 19 -4.21 -12.21 5.96
C TYR A 19 -4.80 -10.92 6.49
N GLY A 20 -5.67 -10.27 5.70
CA GLY A 20 -6.38 -9.08 6.12
C GLY A 20 -7.27 -8.50 5.03
N GLU A 21 -7.77 -7.30 5.30
CA GLU A 21 -8.69 -6.56 4.45
C GLU A 21 -7.96 -5.38 3.79
N PHE A 22 -8.19 -5.19 2.50
CA PHE A 22 -7.63 -4.13 1.68
C PHE A 22 -8.74 -3.22 1.20
N TYR A 23 -8.65 -1.93 1.49
CA TYR A 23 -9.60 -0.94 0.99
C TYR A 23 -8.92 0.38 0.70
N VAL A 24 -9.49 1.13 -0.24
CA VAL A 24 -9.05 2.49 -0.52
C VAL A 24 -9.86 3.46 0.33
N GLU A 25 -9.18 4.34 1.06
CA GLU A 25 -9.76 5.43 1.84
C GLU A 25 -9.11 6.75 1.40
N ARG A 26 -9.87 7.56 0.65
CA ARG A 26 -9.39 8.82 0.04
C ARG A 26 -8.11 8.53 -0.77
N ASP A 27 -6.98 9.14 -0.38
CA ASP A 27 -5.68 9.01 -1.05
C ASP A 27 -4.80 7.87 -0.49
N TYR A 28 -5.36 6.97 0.30
CA TYR A 28 -4.60 5.90 0.99
C TYR A 28 -5.17 4.51 0.69
N LEU A 29 -4.29 3.57 0.40
CA LEU A 29 -4.57 2.14 0.52
C LEU A 29 -4.43 1.75 1.99
N VAL A 30 -5.50 1.22 2.56
CA VAL A 30 -5.54 0.70 3.92
C VAL A 30 -5.47 -0.82 3.88
N PHE A 31 -4.60 -1.39 4.70
CA PHE A 31 -4.50 -2.81 4.98
C PHE A 31 -4.77 -3.06 6.46
N GLU A 32 -5.81 -3.83 6.76
CA GLU A 32 -6.26 -4.08 8.13
C GLU A 32 -6.18 -5.58 8.45
N GLN A 33 -5.37 -5.91 9.45
CA GLN A 33 -5.14 -7.28 9.91
C GLN A 33 -5.95 -7.51 11.18
N ASN A 34 -7.05 -8.24 11.07
CA ASN A 34 -7.89 -8.60 12.22
C ASN A 34 -7.38 -9.88 12.89
N TYR A 35 -6.59 -9.72 13.96
CA TYR A 35 -6.22 -10.85 14.81
C TYR A 35 -7.34 -11.12 15.83
N SER A 36 -7.69 -12.39 16.06
CA SER A 36 -8.84 -12.86 16.85
C SER A 36 -8.89 -12.44 18.34
N TYR A 37 -7.97 -11.58 18.80
CA TYR A 37 -7.84 -11.11 20.18
C TYR A 37 -7.99 -9.59 20.35
N GLY A 38 -8.58 -8.89 19.37
CA GLY A 38 -8.81 -7.44 19.44
C GLY A 38 -7.56 -6.58 19.25
N LEU A 39 -6.43 -7.20 18.90
CA LEU A 39 -5.20 -6.53 18.48
C LEU A 39 -5.16 -6.50 16.96
N GLY A 40 -5.92 -5.60 16.34
CA GLY A 40 -5.86 -5.37 14.90
C GLY A 40 -4.64 -4.53 14.53
N LYS A 41 -3.96 -4.86 13.43
CA LYS A 41 -2.88 -4.01 12.89
C LYS A 41 -3.37 -3.33 11.63
N ARG A 42 -3.49 -2.00 11.68
CA ARG A 42 -3.86 -1.17 10.53
C ARG A 42 -2.63 -0.52 9.94
N HIS A 43 -2.44 -0.71 8.65
CA HIS A 43 -1.40 -0.09 7.85
C HIS A 43 -2.03 0.79 6.78
N THR A 44 -1.49 1.99 6.60
CA THR A 44 -1.96 2.94 5.58
C THR A 44 -0.81 3.29 4.66
N TYR A 45 -1.01 3.11 3.37
CA TYR A 45 -0.02 3.35 2.32
C TYR A 45 -0.55 4.45 1.38
N PRO A 46 0.15 5.57 1.21
CA PRO A 46 -0.28 6.61 0.27
C PRO A 46 -0.34 6.06 -1.16
N LEU A 47 -1.46 6.28 -1.86
CA LEU A 47 -1.64 5.80 -3.24
C LEU A 47 -0.56 6.34 -4.19
N ILE A 48 -0.09 7.57 -3.95
CA ILE A 48 1.02 8.20 -4.69
C ILE A 48 2.34 7.43 -4.56
N SER A 49 2.54 6.71 -3.46
CA SER A 49 3.74 5.91 -3.20
C SER A 49 3.66 4.50 -3.81
N LEU A 50 2.47 4.07 -4.25
CA LEU A 50 2.28 2.77 -4.87
C LEU A 50 2.88 2.73 -6.28
N ARG A 51 3.69 1.70 -6.52
CA ARG A 51 4.38 1.44 -7.79
C ARG A 51 4.10 0.03 -8.25
N ASN A 52 4.33 -0.23 -9.53
CA ASN A 52 4.25 -1.56 -10.13
C ASN A 52 2.89 -2.26 -9.95
N ILE A 53 1.79 -1.49 -10.01
CA ILE A 53 0.42 -2.02 -9.90
C ILE A 53 0.10 -2.84 -11.15
N ALA A 54 0.15 -4.17 -11.04
CA ALA A 54 -0.05 -5.09 -12.14
C ALA A 54 -0.98 -6.24 -11.75
N LEU A 55 -1.93 -6.53 -12.61
CA LEU A 55 -2.71 -7.78 -12.58
C LEU A 55 -1.96 -8.80 -13.42
N ILE A 56 -1.60 -9.92 -12.82
CA ILE A 56 -0.88 -10.99 -13.50
C ILE A 56 -1.77 -12.25 -13.50
N PRO A 57 -2.08 -12.81 -14.69
CA PRO A 57 -2.73 -14.11 -14.78
C PRO A 57 -1.69 -15.22 -14.59
N GLU A 58 -1.93 -16.14 -13.65
CA GLU A 58 -1.09 -17.33 -13.43
C GLU A 58 -1.94 -18.58 -13.24
N LYS A 59 -1.71 -19.58 -14.10
CA LYS A 59 -2.24 -20.96 -13.98
C LYS A 59 -3.75 -21.07 -13.69
N GLY A 60 -4.56 -20.16 -14.24
CA GLY A 60 -6.02 -20.16 -14.07
C GLY A 60 -6.54 -19.26 -12.95
N SER A 61 -5.65 -18.60 -12.22
CA SER A 61 -5.97 -17.55 -11.24
C SER A 61 -5.40 -16.20 -11.68
N MET A 62 -5.93 -15.12 -11.11
CA MET A 62 -5.35 -13.79 -11.24
C MET A 62 -4.83 -13.36 -9.87
N TYR A 63 -3.70 -12.68 -9.84
CA TYR A 63 -3.22 -12.00 -8.65
C TYR A 63 -2.88 -10.55 -8.96
N LEU A 64 -3.05 -9.70 -7.97
CA LEU A 64 -2.69 -8.29 -8.03
C LEU A 64 -1.38 -8.10 -7.29
N THR A 65 -0.40 -7.52 -7.96
CA THR A 65 0.85 -7.11 -7.32
C THR A 65 1.00 -5.60 -7.35
N PHE A 66 1.53 -5.06 -6.26
CA PHE A 66 1.98 -3.67 -6.16
C PHE A 66 3.10 -3.58 -5.14
N SER A 67 3.84 -2.48 -5.18
CA SER A 67 4.94 -2.21 -4.26
C SER A 67 4.78 -0.83 -3.65
N CYS A 68 4.98 -0.72 -2.34
CA CYS A 68 5.13 0.54 -1.64
C CYS A 68 6.53 0.57 -1.05
N GLU A 69 7.36 1.52 -1.48
CA GLU A 69 8.76 1.62 -1.04
C GLU A 69 9.54 0.29 -1.24
N ASN A 70 10.02 -0.32 -0.15
CA ASN A 70 10.74 -1.59 -0.15
C ASN A 70 9.82 -2.80 0.06
N THR A 71 8.53 -2.59 0.27
CA THR A 71 7.56 -3.63 0.52
C THR A 71 6.81 -3.99 -0.76
N ARG A 72 6.83 -5.27 -1.12
CA ARG A 72 6.02 -5.81 -2.22
C ARG A 72 4.83 -6.56 -1.65
N PHE A 73 3.68 -6.31 -2.25
CA PHE A 73 2.41 -6.90 -1.92
C PHE A 73 1.94 -7.72 -3.11
N GLU A 74 1.42 -8.89 -2.81
CA GLU A 74 0.84 -9.83 -3.76
C GLU A 74 -0.45 -10.32 -3.14
N ILE A 75 -1.58 -9.84 -3.66
CA ILE A 75 -2.91 -10.24 -3.22
C ILE A 75 -3.34 -11.41 -4.12
N THR A 76 -3.45 -12.57 -3.49
CA THR A 76 -4.02 -13.78 -4.06
C THR A 76 -5.40 -14.01 -3.45
N ASP A 77 -6.28 -14.69 -4.19
CA ASP A 77 -7.72 -14.83 -3.95
C ASP A 77 -8.58 -13.65 -4.46
N HIS A 78 -9.83 -13.94 -4.83
CA HIS A 78 -10.83 -12.97 -5.34
C HIS A 78 -10.61 -12.41 -6.76
N ALA A 79 -10.29 -13.27 -7.74
CA ALA A 79 -10.03 -12.89 -9.15
C ALA A 79 -11.06 -11.93 -9.79
N ASN A 80 -12.35 -12.03 -9.42
CA ASN A 80 -13.40 -11.16 -9.94
C ASN A 80 -13.35 -9.73 -9.36
N GLU A 81 -12.82 -9.57 -8.16
CA GLU A 81 -12.75 -8.30 -7.42
C GLU A 81 -11.38 -7.62 -7.57
N LEU A 82 -10.33 -8.38 -7.88
CA LEU A 82 -9.00 -7.84 -8.13
C LEU A 82 -8.95 -6.88 -9.33
N LYS A 83 -9.72 -7.15 -10.38
CA LYS A 83 -9.76 -6.30 -11.57
C LYS A 83 -10.29 -4.89 -11.28
N PRO A 84 -11.53 -4.72 -10.77
CA PRO A 84 -12.05 -3.39 -10.45
C PRO A 84 -11.22 -2.67 -9.40
N PHE A 85 -10.65 -3.39 -8.43
CA PHE A 85 -9.77 -2.78 -7.42
C PHE A 85 -8.44 -2.28 -8.00
N ALA A 86 -7.83 -3.01 -8.93
CA ALA A 86 -6.65 -2.52 -9.63
C ALA A 86 -6.95 -1.29 -10.49
N ASP A 87 -8.13 -1.25 -11.10
CA ASP A 87 -8.61 -0.10 -11.87
C ASP A 87 -8.87 1.11 -10.95
N GLU A 88 -9.42 0.91 -9.75
CA GLU A 88 -9.59 1.95 -8.71
C GLU A 88 -8.23 2.50 -8.24
N LEU A 89 -7.27 1.62 -7.91
CA LEU A 89 -5.91 2.02 -7.53
C LEU A 89 -5.18 2.80 -8.63
N ARG A 90 -5.49 2.52 -9.90
CA ARG A 90 -4.94 3.25 -11.04
C ARG A 90 -5.66 4.57 -11.26
N ALA A 91 -7.00 4.58 -11.23
CA ALA A 91 -7.82 5.77 -11.46
C ALA A 91 -7.52 6.88 -10.44
N GLU A 92 -7.45 6.54 -9.16
CA GLU A 92 -7.09 7.48 -8.09
C GLU A 92 -5.66 8.03 -8.27
N ARG A 93 -4.72 7.26 -8.86
CA ARG A 93 -3.40 7.80 -9.23
C ARG A 93 -3.45 8.81 -10.39
N TYR A 94 -4.44 8.74 -11.27
CA TYR A 94 -4.57 9.65 -12.42
C TYR A 94 -5.33 10.94 -12.08
N ASP A 95 -6.22 10.93 -11.10
CA ASP A 95 -6.89 12.13 -10.59
C ASP A 95 -5.99 12.95 -9.64
N VAL A 96 -4.89 12.38 -9.16
CA VAL A 96 -3.84 13.15 -8.50
C VAL A 96 -3.06 13.91 -9.58
N PRO A 97 -3.17 15.25 -9.69
CA PRO A 97 -2.34 16.01 -10.61
C PRO A 97 -0.87 15.68 -10.31
N PRO A 98 -0.03 15.47 -11.34
CA PRO A 98 1.37 15.12 -11.12
C PRO A 98 2.01 16.22 -10.28
N GLN A 99 2.15 15.98 -8.98
CA GLN A 99 2.93 16.86 -8.13
C GLN A 99 4.33 16.80 -8.70
N GLN A 100 4.73 17.95 -9.24
CA GLN A 100 6.03 18.16 -9.84
C GLN A 100 7.08 17.52 -8.94
N ALA A 101 7.76 16.52 -9.49
CA ALA A 101 9.05 16.05 -9.00
C ALA A 101 10.05 17.21 -9.14
N ASN A 102 9.94 18.21 -8.29
CA ASN A 102 10.82 19.37 -8.28
C ASN A 102 10.74 20.07 -6.93
N ARG A 103 11.42 19.51 -5.93
CA ARG A 103 12.63 20.12 -5.37
C ARG A 103 13.08 19.36 -4.14
N ARG A 104 14.35 19.00 -4.21
CA ARG A 104 15.26 18.61 -3.14
C ARG A 104 15.19 19.65 -2.01
N ASN A 105 14.24 19.52 -1.08
CA ASN A 105 14.26 20.29 0.15
C ASN A 105 15.33 19.68 1.05
N LYS A 106 16.44 20.41 1.12
CA LYS A 106 17.54 20.21 2.06
C LYS A 106 16.94 19.96 3.45
N TYR A 107 17.43 18.90 4.11
CA TYR A 107 17.33 18.77 5.55
C TYR A 107 17.75 20.09 6.20
N THR A 108 16.80 20.82 6.78
CA THR A 108 17.07 21.89 7.74
C THR A 108 16.96 21.28 9.13
N PRO A 109 18.04 21.21 9.92
CA PRO A 109 17.95 20.80 11.31
C PRO A 109 17.24 21.91 12.08
N HIS A 110 15.96 21.73 12.38
CA HIS A 110 15.29 22.53 13.39
C HIS A 110 15.31 21.75 14.70
N HIS A 111 16.18 22.17 15.61
CA HIS A 111 15.91 22.29 17.05
C HIS A 111 17.15 22.93 17.70
N HIS A 112 17.17 24.26 17.74
CA HIS A 112 17.99 24.99 18.71
C HIS A 112 17.19 25.03 20.01
N TYR A 113 17.60 24.23 21.00
CA TYR A 113 17.16 24.41 22.37
C TYR A 113 18.07 25.45 23.02
N VAL A 114 17.61 26.70 23.12
CA VAL A 114 18.25 27.73 23.93
C VAL A 114 17.28 28.11 25.02
N PHE A 115 17.54 27.66 26.23
CA PHE A 115 17.12 28.34 27.45
C PHE A 115 18.37 28.55 28.31
N ALA A 116 18.95 29.74 28.19
CA ALA A 116 19.50 30.47 29.33
C ALA A 116 18.29 31.07 30.07
N LYS A 117 18.23 31.19 31.40
CA LYS A 117 19.24 31.59 32.37
C LYS A 117 18.79 31.12 33.75
#